data_AF-A0A7J7YSP6-F1
#
_entry.id   AF-A0A7J7YSP6-F1
#
_cell.length_a   1.000
_cell.length_b   1.000
_cell.length_c   1.000
_cell.angle_alpha   90.00
_cell.angle_beta   90.00
_cell.angle_gamma   90.00
#
_symmetry.space_group_name_H-M   'P 1'
#
loop_
_entity.id
_entity.type
_entity.pdbx_description
1 polymer ?
#
loop_
_entity_poly.entity_id
_entity_poly.type
_entity_poly.pdbx_seq_one_letter_code
_entity_poly.pdbx_strand_id
1 'polypeptide(L)'
;MAQKAIIRYFPVFEKVLREHGQRFLVGSQMSLADVILLQTILALEEKIPNILSSFPHLQEYTVKMSNIPTIKKFLEPGSQKKPPPDEIYVRTVYNIFMP
;
A
#
# COMPACT_ATOMS: atom_id res chain seq x y z
N MET A 1 -4.12 7.67 11.97
CA MET A 1 -3.40 7.40 10.70
C MET A 1 -4.31 7.59 9.49
N ALA A 2 -5.50 7.00 9.47
CA ALA A 2 -6.48 7.11 8.37
C ALA A 2 -6.77 8.54 7.90
N GLN A 3 -7.04 9.46 8.84
CA GLN A 3 -7.36 10.84 8.52
C GLN A 3 -6.22 11.56 7.80
N LYS A 4 -4.95 11.28 8.16
CA LYS A 4 -3.81 11.82 7.42
C LYS A 4 -3.70 11.21 6.03
N ALA A 5 -3.96 9.91 5.86
CA ALA A 5 -3.99 9.28 4.54
C ALA A 5 -5.00 9.99 3.62
N ILE A 6 -6.24 10.15 4.06
CA ILE A 6 -7.33 10.74 3.29
C ILE A 6 -7.15 12.24 3.04
N ILE A 7 -6.66 13.01 4.03
CA ILE A 7 -6.60 14.48 3.90
C ILE A 7 -5.27 14.96 3.29
N ARG A 8 -4.15 14.28 3.59
CA ARG A 8 -2.81 14.78 3.26
C ARG A 8 -2.15 14.03 2.11
N TYR A 9 -2.27 12.70 2.07
CA TYR A 9 -1.43 11.89 1.18
C TYR A 9 -2.18 11.42 -0.08
N PHE A 10 -3.32 10.75 0.07
CA PHE A 10 -4.09 10.21 -1.05
C PHE A 10 -4.52 11.28 -2.07
N PRO A 11 -4.95 12.51 -1.69
CA PRO A 11 -5.28 13.54 -2.66
C PRO A 11 -4.10 13.92 -3.57
N VAL A 12 -2.86 13.82 -3.08
CA VAL A 12 -1.66 14.13 -3.85
C VAL A 12 -1.43 13.05 -4.92
N PHE A 13 -1.46 11.79 -4.53
CA PHE A 13 -1.24 10.68 -5.46
C PHE A 13 -2.41 10.50 -6.44
N GLU A 14 -3.65 10.68 -5.98
CA GLU A 14 -4.85 10.70 -6.82
C GLU A 14 -4.74 11.78 -7.91
N LYS A 15 -4.30 13.00 -7.53
CA LYS A 15 -4.10 14.10 -8.47
C LYS A 15 -3.03 13.75 -9.52
N VAL A 16 -1.89 13.21 -9.09
CA VAL A 16 -0.79 12.81 -9.99
C VAL A 16 -1.29 11.79 -11.01
N LEU A 17 -1.89 10.69 -10.55
CA LEU A 17 -2.40 9.61 -11.41
C LEU A 17 -3.47 10.12 -12.39
N ARG A 18 -4.35 11.03 -11.94
CA ARG A 18 -5.35 11.67 -12.79
C ARG A 18 -4.74 12.57 -13.86
N GLU A 19 -3.74 13.38 -13.51
CA GLU A 19 -3.20 14.42 -14.40
C GLU A 19 -2.43 13.84 -15.59
N HIS A 20 -1.61 12.82 -15.37
CA HIS A 20 -0.85 12.20 -16.47
C HIS A 20 -1.54 10.94 -17.03
N GLY A 21 -2.50 10.34 -16.32
CA GLY A 21 -3.26 9.17 -16.80
C GLY A 21 -2.40 7.93 -17.05
N GLN A 22 -1.20 7.87 -16.47
CA GLN A 22 -0.26 6.77 -16.65
C GLN A 22 -0.40 5.75 -15.52
N ARG A 23 0.18 4.57 -15.74
CA ARG A 23 0.11 3.46 -14.79
C ARG A 23 0.94 3.67 -13.53
N PHE A 24 2.06 4.39 -13.62
CA PHE A 24 3.04 4.56 -12.55
C PHE A 24 3.07 6.01 -12.08
N LEU A 25 3.52 6.23 -10.84
CA LEU A 25 3.53 7.56 -10.23
C LEU A 25 4.53 8.53 -10.90
N VAL A 26 5.63 8.02 -11.45
CA VAL A 26 6.69 8.85 -12.05
C VAL A 26 7.24 8.17 -13.29
N GLY A 27 7.27 8.90 -14.40
CA GLY A 27 7.73 8.36 -15.68
C GLY A 27 6.88 7.19 -16.17
N SER A 28 7.45 6.39 -17.07
CA SER A 28 6.73 5.31 -17.75
C SER A 28 6.98 3.91 -17.20
N GLN A 29 7.63 3.78 -16.04
CA GLN A 29 7.99 2.49 -15.44
C GLN A 29 7.83 2.49 -13.92
N MET A 30 7.74 1.29 -13.33
CA MET A 30 7.65 1.13 -11.88
C MET A 30 8.86 1.74 -11.17
N SER A 31 8.58 2.51 -10.13
CA SER A 31 9.57 3.08 -9.23
C SER A 31 9.41 2.55 -7.81
N LEU A 32 10.36 2.88 -6.93
CA LEU A 32 10.24 2.60 -5.50
C LEU A 32 9.01 3.30 -4.88
N ALA A 33 8.64 4.48 -5.38
CA ALA A 33 7.47 5.19 -4.90
C ALA A 33 6.19 4.36 -5.08
N ASP A 34 6.11 3.62 -6.20
CA ASP A 34 4.96 2.77 -6.48
C ASP A 34 4.86 1.58 -5.52
N VAL A 35 5.99 0.94 -5.24
CA VAL A 35 6.06 -0.21 -4.34
C VAL A 35 5.65 0.18 -2.91
N ILE A 36 6.19 1.30 -2.41
CA ILE A 36 5.91 1.77 -1.05
C ILE A 36 4.48 2.30 -0.93
N LEU A 37 3.95 2.99 -1.94
CA LEU A 37 2.56 3.42 -1.93
C LEU A 37 1.61 2.22 -1.91
N LEU A 38 1.84 1.21 -2.75
CA LEU A 38 1.04 -0.01 -2.76
C LEU A 38 1.06 -0.72 -1.40
N GLN A 39 2.26 -0.93 -0.82
CA GLN A 39 2.39 -1.53 0.51
C GLN A 39 1.58 -0.77 1.55
N THR A 40 1.65 0.56 1.53
CA THR A 40 0.95 1.43 2.48
C THR A 40 -0.56 1.36 2.31
N ILE A 41 -1.06 1.35 1.07
CA ILE A 41 -2.49 1.22 0.77
C ILE A 41 -3.01 -0.12 1.30
N LEU A 42 -2.37 -1.24 0.94
CA LEU A 42 -2.84 -2.57 1.34
C LEU A 42 -2.85 -2.74 2.87
N ALA A 43 -1.83 -2.24 3.57
CA ALA A 43 -1.78 -2.26 5.03
C ALA A 43 -2.86 -1.36 5.70
N LEU A 44 -3.28 -0.29 5.03
CA LEU A 44 -4.38 0.55 5.51
C LEU A 44 -5.74 -0.11 5.25
N GLU A 45 -5.93 -0.76 4.10
CA GLU A 45 -7.15 -1.50 3.77
C GLU A 45 -7.39 -2.69 4.71
N GLU A 46 -6.32 -3.36 5.17
CA GLU A 46 -6.39 -4.39 6.22
C GLU A 46 -7.06 -3.86 7.53
N LYS A 47 -7.01 -2.55 7.79
CA LYS A 47 -7.65 -1.91 8.96
C LYS A 47 -8.93 -1.16 8.61
N ILE A 48 -9.02 -0.59 7.41
CA ILE A 48 -10.10 0.28 6.96
C ILE A 48 -10.40 -0.06 5.49
N PRO A 49 -11.25 -1.07 5.25
CA PRO A 49 -11.44 -1.63 3.90
C PRO A 49 -11.94 -0.63 2.85
N ASN A 50 -12.63 0.44 3.27
CA ASN A 50 -13.21 1.45 2.38
C ASN A 50 -12.38 2.74 2.28
N ILE A 51 -11.12 2.74 2.72
CA ILE A 51 -10.29 3.96 2.80
C ILE A 51 -10.04 4.62 1.44
N LEU A 52 -10.11 3.86 0.34
CA LEU A 52 -9.95 4.36 -1.03
C LEU A 52 -11.27 4.79 -1.70
N SER A 53 -12.41 4.71 -1.03
CA SER A 53 -13.74 4.94 -1.64
C SER A 53 -13.89 6.28 -2.38
N SER A 54 -13.21 7.34 -1.92
CA SER A 54 -13.20 8.66 -2.57
C SER A 54 -12.06 8.88 -3.58
N PHE A 55 -11.28 7.85 -3.89
CA PHE A 55 -10.05 7.92 -4.70
C PHE A 55 -10.05 6.87 -5.83
N PRO A 56 -10.86 7.06 -6.88
CA PRO A 56 -11.02 6.08 -7.95
C PRO A 56 -9.72 5.76 -8.72
N HIS A 57 -8.83 6.74 -8.93
CA HIS A 57 -7.58 6.47 -9.64
C HIS A 57 -6.63 5.64 -8.77
N LEU A 58 -6.60 5.86 -7.45
CA LEU A 58 -5.87 5.00 -6.51
C LEU A 58 -6.45 3.58 -6.45
N GLN A 59 -7.75 3.39 -6.56
CA GLN A 59 -8.35 2.04 -6.67
C GLN A 59 -7.85 1.32 -7.93
N GLU A 60 -7.97 1.97 -9.09
CA GLU A 60 -7.52 1.40 -10.36
C GLU A 60 -6.02 1.12 -10.35
N TYR A 61 -5.23 2.07 -9.84
CA TYR A 61 -3.79 1.93 -9.64
C TYR A 61 -3.45 0.71 -8.77
N THR A 62 -4.11 0.55 -7.63
CA THR A 62 -3.88 -0.57 -6.69
C THR A 62 -4.15 -1.92 -7.35
N VAL A 63 -5.21 -2.03 -8.15
CA VAL A 63 -5.52 -3.24 -8.94
C VAL A 63 -4.43 -3.50 -10.00
N LYS A 64 -4.04 -2.48 -10.77
CA LYS A 64 -3.00 -2.62 -11.80
C LYS A 64 -1.65 -3.01 -11.22
N MET A 65 -1.29 -2.45 -10.07
CA MET A 65 -0.01 -2.73 -9.40
C MET A 65 -0.01 -4.13 -8.77
N SER A 66 -1.09 -4.51 -8.08
CA SER A 66 -1.24 -5.85 -7.49
C SER A 66 -1.17 -6.98 -8.52
N ASN A 67 -1.54 -6.72 -9.77
CA ASN A 67 -1.50 -7.70 -10.86
C ASN A 67 -0.14 -7.83 -11.57
N ILE A 68 0.88 -7.05 -11.19
CA ILE A 68 2.22 -7.22 -11.76
C ILE A 68 2.77 -8.58 -11.29
N PRO A 69 3.29 -9.46 -12.18
CA PRO A 69 3.57 -10.86 -11.83
C PRO A 69 4.40 -11.07 -10.55
N THR A 70 5.43 -10.25 -10.35
CA THR A 70 6.29 -10.32 -9.15
C THR A 70 5.56 -9.87 -7.88
N ILE A 71 4.75 -8.81 -7.97
CA ILE A 71 3.91 -8.33 -6.86
C ILE A 71 2.81 -9.33 -6.55
N LYS A 72 2.10 -9.83 -7.58
CA LYS A 72 1.05 -10.83 -7.43
C LYS A 72 1.57 -12.07 -6.72
N LYS A 73 2.71 -12.61 -7.18
CA LYS A 73 3.41 -13.74 -6.53
C LYS A 73 3.79 -13.43 -5.08
N PHE A 74 4.11 -12.18 -4.76
CA PHE A 74 4.40 -11.76 -3.39
C PHE A 74 3.13 -11.62 -2.52
N LEU A 75 1.97 -11.30 -3.11
CA LEU A 75 0.70 -11.21 -2.40
C LEU A 75 0.02 -12.58 -2.22
N GLU A 76 0.37 -13.57 -3.03
CA GLU A 76 -0.14 -14.95 -2.91
C GLU A 76 0.34 -15.66 -1.63
N PRO A 77 -0.45 -16.61 -1.09
CA PRO A 77 -0.04 -17.44 0.03
C PRO A 77 1.28 -18.18 -0.22
N GLY A 78 2.10 -18.33 0.82
CA GLY A 78 3.41 -18.99 0.73
C GLY A 78 4.57 -18.07 0.33
N SER A 79 4.30 -16.79 0.06
CA SER A 79 5.35 -15.78 -0.08
C SER A 79 5.99 -15.42 1.27
N GLN A 80 7.03 -14.57 1.23
CA GLN A 80 7.66 -14.03 2.42
C GLN A 80 6.96 -12.78 3.01
N LYS A 81 5.80 -12.36 2.43
CA LYS A 81 4.98 -11.29 3.02
C LYS A 81 4.57 -11.71 4.43
N LYS A 82 4.83 -10.84 5.40
CA LYS A 82 4.45 -11.08 6.79
C LYS A 82 2.99 -10.66 7.02
N PRO A 83 2.26 -11.36 7.91
CA PRO A 83 0.93 -10.95 8.31
C PRO A 83 0.97 -9.64 9.12
N PRO A 84 -0.19 -9.02 9.38
CA PRO A 84 -0.29 -7.97 10.39
C PRO A 84 0.31 -8.42 11.72
N PRO A 85 0.97 -7.52 12.47
CA PRO A 85 1.59 -7.86 13.74
C PRO A 85 0.52 -8.25 14.77
N ASP A 86 0.69 -9.43 15.36
CA ASP A 86 -0.15 -9.96 16.44
C ASP A 86 0.47 -9.71 17.82
N GLU A 87 -0.22 -10.13 18.88
CA GLU A 87 0.26 -9.97 20.26
C GLU A 87 1.58 -10.72 20.52
N ILE A 88 1.76 -11.88 19.89
CA ILE A 88 2.98 -12.69 20.00
C ILE A 88 4.17 -11.92 19.43
N TYR A 89 4.03 -11.36 18.23
CA TYR A 89 5.05 -10.55 17.59
C TYR A 89 5.38 -9.32 18.43
N VAL A 90 4.36 -8.59 18.91
CA VAL A 90 4.56 -7.40 19.75
C VAL A 90 5.34 -7.75 21.02
N ARG A 91 4.96 -8.81 21.74
CA ARG A 91 5.68 -9.28 22.93
C ARG A 91 7.12 -9.66 22.62
N THR A 92 7.35 -10.35 21.51
CA THR A 92 8.69 -10.75 21.06
C THR A 92 9.58 -9.53 20.81
N VAL A 93 9.05 -8.50 20.13
CA VAL A 93 9.78 -7.24 19.89
C VAL A 93 10.17 -6.57 21.21
N TYR A 94 9.25 -6.50 22.18
CA TYR A 94 9.55 -5.95 23.51
C TYR A 94 10.68 -6.72 24.21
N ASN A 95 10.60 -8.06 24.24
CA ASN A 95 11.64 -8.88 24.88
C ASN A 95 13.03 -8.73 24.24
N ILE A 96 13.09 -8.44 22.93
CA ILE A 96 14.37 -8.31 22.20
C ILE A 96 14.95 -6.90 22.36
N PHE A 97 14.11 -5.86 22.25
CA PHE A 97 14.58 -4.48 22.08
C PHE A 97 14.37 -3.59 23.31
N MET A 98 13.63 -4.05 24.33
CA MET A 98 13.44 -3.30 25.57
C MET A 98 14.01 -4.10 26.76
N PRO A 99 15.30 -3.90 27.09
CA PRO A 99 15.95 -4.54 28.23
C PRO A 99 15.42 -4.04 29.59
#